data_AF-A0A388KPZ5-F1
#
_entry.id   AF-A0A388KPZ5-F1
#
_cell.length_a   1.000
_cell.length_b   1.000
_cell.length_c   1.000
_cell.angle_alpha   90.00
_cell.angle_beta   90.00
_cell.angle_gamma   90.00
#
_symmetry.space_group_name_H-M   'P 1'
#
loop_
_entity.id
_entity.type
_entity.pdbx_description
1 polymer ?
#
loop_
_entity_poly.entity_id
_entity_poly.type
_entity_poly.pdbx_seq_one_letter_code
_entity_poly.pdbx_strand_id
1 'polypeptide(L)'
;MSEGLRLFCSKLLKRFTKMAGRNYNDYRHDYRRGLCGHRSGDYRRQGGTGERSVEGHRDRTWEHGTSSQSDRNDEPPRCFVPVCYECGESGHYRNQCPKLGGEGGTRYAGQQGRSLSPRQHVRMPTPKATSEDPAMKKLIKELAASIATMKEGFDVVKAEKEEKQKRKMEKQSQLEREKEERQAAEEARQAVIRKAKRKEDKKKREEEQKEALRKEMLMEISPHMGEIGESLQERYEREERRRVKGKLEARVTEHLLISEKRKRGEDNAVGDSPPMETPAKRTAKRKLQLGCRHQPMKKTPQHKTPTPGRRKIPAAPGLVGKLKFVTENLRMLGNLNVEELKRICQDEDVIYDGKKMQAILVITEKRTWVAYHEEEKQNVATEEVGDTKGDDGDADDDAGSGS
;
A
#
# COMPACT_ATOMS: atom_id res chain seq x y z
N MET A 1 -27.04 4.19 -27.42
CA MET A 1 -26.37 3.87 -26.12
C MET A 1 -27.44 3.50 -25.11
N SER A 2 -27.51 2.22 -24.74
CA SER A 2 -28.53 1.68 -23.85
C SER A 2 -28.42 2.30 -22.45
N GLU A 3 -29.56 2.52 -21.79
CA GLU A 3 -29.65 3.13 -20.46
C GLU A 3 -28.85 2.36 -19.39
N GLY A 4 -28.64 1.05 -19.60
CA GLY A 4 -27.79 0.22 -18.76
C GLY A 4 -26.34 0.69 -18.65
N LEU A 5 -25.74 1.19 -19.74
CA LEU A 5 -24.37 1.72 -19.73
C LEU A 5 -24.28 3.06 -18.97
N ARG A 6 -25.32 3.90 -19.06
CA ARG A 6 -25.38 5.16 -18.27
C ARG A 6 -25.45 4.89 -16.77
N LEU A 7 -26.23 3.88 -16.36
CA LEU A 7 -26.35 3.52 -14.95
C LEU A 7 -25.05 2.92 -14.40
N PHE A 8 -24.36 2.10 -15.20
CA PHE A 8 -23.08 1.50 -14.83
C PHE A 8 -21.97 2.56 -14.71
N CYS A 9 -21.85 3.47 -15.69
CA CYS A 9 -20.91 4.59 -15.62
C CYS A 9 -21.17 5.51 -14.41
N SER A 10 -22.44 5.81 -14.10
CA SER A 10 -22.80 6.64 -12.94
C SER A 10 -22.39 6.01 -11.60
N LYS A 11 -22.59 4.69 -11.43
CA LYS A 11 -22.16 3.97 -10.22
C LYS A 11 -20.63 3.90 -10.09
N LEU A 12 -19.92 3.72 -11.19
CA LEU A 12 -18.45 3.74 -11.22
C LEU A 12 -17.89 5.13 -10.89
N LEU A 13 -18.48 6.19 -11.44
CA LEU A 13 -18.04 7.56 -11.20
C LEU A 13 -18.21 7.97 -9.72
N LYS A 14 -19.31 7.55 -9.06
CA LYS A 14 -19.53 7.76 -7.62
C LYS A 14 -18.54 6.99 -6.74
N ARG A 15 -18.08 5.81 -7.17
CA ARG A 15 -17.02 5.07 -6.45
C ARG A 15 -15.65 5.71 -6.64
N PHE A 16 -15.35 6.25 -7.83
CA PHE A 16 -14.06 6.87 -8.11
C PHE A 16 -13.88 8.23 -7.41
N THR A 17 -14.91 9.08 -7.36
CA THR A 17 -14.84 10.38 -6.64
C THR A 17 -14.68 10.19 -5.12
N LYS A 18 -15.24 9.12 -4.55
CA LYS A 18 -15.05 8.75 -3.14
C LYS A 18 -13.62 8.27 -2.81
N MET A 19 -12.86 7.82 -3.81
CA MET A 19 -11.44 7.47 -3.66
C MET A 19 -10.50 8.65 -3.92
N ALA A 20 -10.84 9.56 -4.84
CA ALA A 20 -10.01 10.73 -5.17
C ALA A 20 -9.97 11.81 -4.06
N GLY A 21 -10.96 11.85 -3.15
CA GLY A 21 -11.00 12.81 -2.04
C GLY A 21 -10.10 12.49 -0.83
N ARG A 22 -9.23 11.46 -0.90
CA ARG A 22 -8.41 11.04 0.26
C ARG A 22 -6.92 11.41 0.23
N ASN A 23 -6.33 11.87 -0.88
CA ASN A 23 -4.86 11.90 -1.00
C ASN A 23 -4.27 13.18 -1.64
N TYR A 24 -4.40 14.34 -1.01
CA TYR A 24 -3.48 15.46 -1.33
C TYR A 24 -2.90 16.23 -0.12
N ASN A 25 -3.31 15.93 1.11
CA ASN A 25 -2.79 16.60 2.31
C ASN A 25 -1.77 15.80 3.13
N ASP A 26 -1.43 14.56 2.75
CA ASP A 26 -0.49 13.73 3.53
C ASP A 26 0.98 13.80 3.05
N TYR A 27 1.27 14.53 1.96
CA TYR A 27 2.64 14.62 1.41
C TYR A 27 3.53 15.72 2.03
N ARG A 28 3.06 16.44 3.05
CA ARG A 28 3.82 17.56 3.63
C ARG A 28 4.57 17.24 4.93
N HIS A 29 4.52 16.01 5.44
CA HIS A 29 5.06 15.70 6.77
C HIS A 29 6.36 14.88 6.84
N ASP A 30 6.91 14.39 5.73
CA ASP A 30 8.05 13.46 5.77
C ASP A 30 9.44 14.07 5.50
N TYR A 31 9.56 15.36 5.17
CA TYR A 31 10.88 15.97 4.92
C TYR A 31 11.67 16.36 6.19
N ARG A 32 11.23 15.99 7.40
CA ARG A 32 11.93 16.31 8.67
C ARG A 32 12.51 15.12 9.42
N ARG A 33 12.52 13.91 8.83
CA ARG A 33 13.03 12.69 9.49
C ARG A 33 14.15 11.99 8.71
N GLY A 34 14.97 12.76 7.99
CA GLY A 34 15.98 12.20 7.07
C GLY A 34 17.39 12.82 7.13
N LEU A 35 17.74 13.61 8.15
CA LEU A 35 19.06 14.23 8.26
C LEU A 35 19.70 14.01 9.64
N CYS A 36 19.84 12.75 10.04
CA CYS A 36 20.76 12.36 11.11
C CYS A 36 21.00 10.84 11.04
N GLY A 37 21.99 10.41 10.24
CA GLY A 37 22.30 8.99 10.15
C GLY A 37 23.40 8.55 9.19
N HIS A 38 24.27 9.45 8.69
CA HIS A 38 25.47 9.03 7.97
C HIS A 38 26.68 9.86 8.40
N ARG A 39 27.17 9.57 9.61
CA ARG A 39 28.56 9.86 9.98
C ARG A 39 29.18 8.63 10.66
N SER A 40 29.14 7.52 9.94
CA SER A 40 30.10 6.42 10.07
C SER A 40 31.20 6.72 9.05
N GLY A 41 32.50 6.68 9.34
CA GLY A 41 33.20 6.34 10.56
C GLY A 41 34.66 6.34 10.15
N ASP A 42 35.42 7.30 10.65
CA ASP A 42 36.87 7.37 10.49
C ASP A 42 37.39 8.18 11.66
N TYR A 43 37.80 7.51 12.75
CA TYR A 43 38.93 7.80 13.66
C TYR A 43 38.99 6.61 14.63
N ARG A 44 39.92 5.67 14.44
CA ARG A 44 41.18 5.59 15.19
C ARG A 44 41.07 5.95 16.68
N ARG A 45 41.32 4.93 17.50
CA ARG A 45 42.43 4.86 18.46
C ARG A 45 42.31 5.64 19.79
N GLN A 46 42.41 4.84 20.85
CA GLN A 46 42.93 5.14 22.20
C GLN A 46 42.03 5.86 23.21
N GLY A 47 41.69 5.12 24.27
CA GLY A 47 42.05 5.44 25.65
C GLY A 47 41.44 6.71 26.24
N GLY A 48 40.51 6.53 27.18
CA GLY A 48 40.01 7.65 27.97
C GLY A 48 38.97 7.22 28.99
N THR A 49 39.44 6.65 30.10
CA THR A 49 38.78 6.71 31.41
C THR A 49 38.42 8.17 31.73
N GLY A 50 37.14 8.45 31.98
CA GLY A 50 36.69 9.80 32.28
C GLY A 50 35.27 9.83 32.83
N GLU A 51 35.14 9.59 34.13
CA GLU A 51 34.02 10.07 34.93
C GLU A 51 33.87 11.59 34.80
N ARG A 52 32.61 12.05 34.65
CA ARG A 52 31.99 13.33 35.06
C ARG A 52 30.64 13.40 34.35
N SER A 53 29.53 13.10 35.02
CA SER A 53 28.77 14.01 35.90
C SER A 53 28.43 15.34 35.21
N VAL A 54 27.14 15.52 34.91
CA VAL A 54 26.30 16.76 34.87
C VAL A 54 24.98 16.33 34.19
N GLU A 55 23.97 15.88 34.94
CA GLU A 55 22.86 16.70 35.49
C GLU A 55 22.09 17.57 34.49
N GLY A 56 20.80 17.23 34.34
CA GLY A 56 19.74 18.24 34.32
C GLY A 56 19.12 18.60 32.96
N HIS A 57 18.06 17.89 32.56
CA HIS A 57 16.77 18.57 32.40
C HIS A 57 15.61 17.57 32.48
N ARG A 58 14.85 17.67 33.57
CA ARG A 58 13.50 17.13 33.69
C ARG A 58 12.62 17.78 32.62
N ASP A 59 11.83 16.99 31.91
CA ASP A 59 10.39 17.19 31.94
C ASP A 59 9.66 15.86 31.90
N ARG A 60 9.19 15.51 33.10
CA ARG A 60 8.10 14.57 33.32
C ARG A 60 6.82 15.26 32.87
N THR A 61 6.09 14.63 31.96
CA THR A 61 4.63 14.68 32.03
C THR A 61 4.14 13.26 31.96
N TRP A 62 3.89 12.74 33.16
CA TRP A 62 3.08 11.57 33.41
C TRP A 62 1.68 11.81 32.85
N GLU A 63 1.17 10.87 32.05
CA GLU A 63 -0.13 10.27 32.35
C GLU A 63 -0.03 8.76 32.12
N HIS A 64 0.14 8.09 33.24
CA HIS A 64 0.06 6.66 33.43
C HIS A 64 -1.25 6.41 34.19
N GLY A 65 -2.07 5.50 33.67
CA GLY A 65 -3.29 5.01 34.30
C GLY A 65 -3.72 3.72 33.58
N THR A 66 -2.99 2.62 33.77
CA THR A 66 -3.17 1.56 34.81
C THR A 66 -4.21 0.51 34.47
N SER A 67 -3.73 -0.69 34.12
CA SER A 67 -4.17 -1.96 34.72
C SER A 67 -3.10 -3.01 34.36
N SER A 68 -2.21 -3.37 35.29
CA SER A 68 -2.40 -4.41 36.31
C SER A 68 -1.94 -5.80 35.82
N GLN A 69 -0.65 -6.07 35.98
CA GLN A 69 -0.09 -7.38 36.36
C GLN A 69 1.41 -7.14 36.59
N SER A 70 1.85 -6.86 37.82
CA SER A 70 2.31 -7.89 38.76
C SER A 70 3.04 -9.03 38.06
N ASP A 71 4.32 -8.86 37.78
CA ASP A 71 5.33 -9.66 38.47
C ASP A 71 6.72 -9.04 38.33
N ARG A 72 7.27 -8.70 39.51
CA ARG A 72 8.63 -8.27 39.72
C ARG A 72 9.51 -9.52 39.67
N ASN A 73 10.36 -9.64 38.65
CA ASN A 73 11.62 -10.38 38.70
C ASN A 73 12.46 -9.99 37.47
N ASP A 74 12.91 -8.73 37.42
CA ASP A 74 14.01 -8.32 36.55
C ASP A 74 15.32 -8.89 37.12
N GLU A 75 15.46 -10.21 37.00
CA GLU A 75 16.76 -10.85 36.98
C GLU A 75 17.38 -10.49 35.62
N PRO A 76 18.56 -9.85 35.59
CA PRO A 76 19.17 -9.40 34.34
C PRO A 76 19.22 -10.57 33.36
N PRO A 77 18.83 -10.39 32.06
CA PRO A 77 18.68 -11.48 31.13
C PRO A 77 19.94 -12.34 31.15
N ARG A 78 19.82 -13.55 31.73
CA ARG A 78 20.93 -14.49 31.84
C ARG A 78 21.44 -14.67 30.41
N CYS A 79 22.66 -14.20 30.14
CA CYS A 79 23.29 -14.31 28.83
C CYS A 79 23.08 -15.73 28.34
N PHE A 80 22.36 -15.88 27.23
CA PHE A 80 21.94 -17.17 26.70
C PHE A 80 23.17 -18.05 26.55
N VAL A 81 23.35 -19.02 27.45
CA VAL A 81 24.49 -19.93 27.42
C VAL A 81 24.25 -20.84 26.22
N PRO A 82 25.11 -20.82 25.19
CA PRO A 82 24.89 -21.60 23.99
C PRO A 82 24.77 -23.08 24.35
N VAL A 83 23.67 -23.70 23.90
CA VAL A 83 23.40 -25.12 24.10
C VAL A 83 23.87 -25.89 22.88
N CYS A 84 24.64 -26.95 23.08
CA CYS A 84 25.07 -27.80 21.99
C CYS A 84 23.87 -28.54 21.40
N TYR A 85 23.58 -28.31 20.12
CA TYR A 85 22.44 -28.92 19.42
C TYR A 85 22.47 -30.45 19.34
N GLU A 86 23.61 -31.09 19.60
CA GLU A 86 23.73 -32.54 19.54
C GLU A 86 23.64 -33.24 20.90
N CYS A 87 24.27 -32.70 21.94
CA CYS A 87 24.21 -33.31 23.27
C CYS A 87 23.22 -32.64 24.23
N GLY A 88 22.70 -31.46 23.88
CA GLY A 88 21.78 -30.68 24.72
C GLY A 88 22.42 -30.01 25.93
N GLU A 89 23.74 -30.11 26.11
CA GLU A 89 24.46 -29.52 27.24
C GLU A 89 24.84 -28.06 26.94
N SER A 90 24.60 -27.17 27.92
CA SER A 90 24.97 -25.75 27.83
C SER A 90 26.46 -25.55 28.04
N GLY A 91 27.06 -24.62 27.28
CA GLY A 91 28.43 -24.14 27.51
C GLY A 91 29.42 -24.45 26.39
N HIS A 92 29.00 -25.14 25.33
CA HIS A 92 29.86 -25.41 24.17
C HIS A 92 29.05 -25.48 22.86
N TYR A 93 29.70 -25.16 21.75
CA TYR A 93 29.10 -25.29 20.42
C TYR A 93 29.30 -26.70 19.85
N ARG A 94 28.54 -27.06 18.81
CA ARG A 94 28.57 -28.39 18.16
C ARG A 94 29.99 -28.88 17.83
N ASN A 95 30.84 -28.01 17.30
CA ASN A 95 32.23 -28.32 16.94
C ASN A 95 33.17 -28.55 18.14
N GLN A 96 32.70 -28.29 19.36
CA GLN A 96 33.42 -28.50 20.63
C GLN A 96 32.76 -29.58 21.48
N CYS A 97 31.76 -30.29 20.93
CA CYS A 97 31.04 -31.29 21.71
C CYS A 97 31.94 -32.50 21.98
N PRO A 98 32.23 -32.82 23.26
CA PRO A 98 33.05 -33.98 23.59
C PRO A 98 32.39 -35.29 23.13
N LYS A 99 31.05 -35.33 22.99
CA LYS A 99 30.32 -36.48 22.45
C LYS A 99 30.52 -36.64 20.94
N LEU A 100 30.77 -35.56 20.20
CA LEU A 100 31.10 -35.62 18.77
C LEU A 100 32.57 -35.95 18.49
N GLY A 101 33.46 -35.59 19.42
CA GLY A 101 34.89 -35.92 19.32
C GLY A 101 35.20 -37.41 19.48
N GLY A 102 34.24 -38.23 19.89
CA GLY A 102 34.44 -39.64 20.21
C GLY A 102 34.46 -40.60 19.01
N GLU A 103 33.77 -40.30 17.89
CA GLU A 103 33.44 -41.36 16.93
C GLU A 103 33.91 -41.16 15.48
N GLY A 104 34.52 -40.04 15.08
CA GLY A 104 34.81 -39.85 13.63
C GLY A 104 35.92 -38.91 13.21
N GLY A 105 36.77 -38.45 14.12
CA GLY A 105 37.71 -37.36 13.86
C GLY A 105 39.19 -37.73 13.93
N THR A 106 39.64 -38.77 13.21
CA THR A 106 41.06 -39.04 13.03
C THR A 106 41.72 -37.92 12.22
N ARG A 107 42.14 -36.83 12.86
CA ARG A 107 43.20 -35.97 12.32
C ARG A 107 44.17 -35.54 13.40
N TYR A 108 45.34 -36.17 13.33
CA TYR A 108 46.65 -35.53 13.45
C TYR A 108 46.91 -34.68 14.69
N ALA A 109 47.10 -35.34 15.83
CA ALA A 109 48.05 -34.87 16.83
C ALA A 109 49.11 -35.97 16.98
N GLY A 110 50.35 -35.60 16.70
CA GLY A 110 51.43 -36.52 16.38
C GLY A 110 51.76 -37.53 17.48
N GLN A 111 52.01 -38.77 17.05
CA GLN A 111 52.97 -39.65 17.71
C GLN A 111 53.81 -40.33 16.64
N GLN A 112 55.03 -39.81 16.52
CA GLN A 112 56.19 -40.60 16.16
C GLN A 112 56.22 -41.88 17.00
N GLY A 113 56.45 -43.00 16.31
CA GLY A 113 57.17 -44.14 16.84
C GLY A 113 56.38 -45.06 17.77
N ARG A 114 55.96 -46.20 17.25
CA ARG A 114 56.56 -47.51 17.54
C ARG A 114 55.78 -48.62 16.83
N SER A 115 56.57 -49.50 16.22
CA SER A 115 56.27 -50.87 15.79
C SER A 115 55.18 -51.58 16.60
N LEU A 116 54.34 -52.38 15.93
CA LEU A 116 54.24 -53.84 16.14
C LEU A 116 53.30 -54.50 15.11
N SER A 117 53.84 -55.52 14.45
CA SER A 117 53.17 -56.50 13.59
C SER A 117 52.12 -57.32 14.36
N PRO A 118 50.98 -57.67 13.73
CA PRO A 118 50.42 -59.01 13.98
C PRO A 118 50.21 -59.84 12.70
N ARG A 119 51.07 -60.86 12.56
CA ARG A 119 50.81 -62.23 12.06
C ARG A 119 49.69 -62.43 11.02
N GLN A 120 50.13 -62.64 9.78
CA GLN A 120 49.42 -63.43 8.79
C GLN A 120 49.22 -64.87 9.29
N HIS A 121 47.98 -65.27 9.56
CA HIS A 121 47.61 -66.68 9.48
C HIS A 121 47.38 -67.03 8.01
N VAL A 122 48.41 -67.65 7.41
CA VAL A 122 48.33 -68.37 6.15
C VAL A 122 47.26 -69.46 6.30
N ARG A 123 46.05 -69.21 5.80
CA ARG A 123 45.08 -70.27 5.53
C ARG A 123 45.55 -70.98 4.27
N MET A 124 45.98 -72.22 4.46
CA MET A 124 46.27 -73.20 3.42
C MET A 124 45.16 -73.18 2.34
N PRO A 125 45.50 -73.07 1.04
CA PRO A 125 44.57 -73.32 -0.05
C PRO A 125 44.22 -74.81 -0.03
N THR A 126 42.99 -75.14 0.37
CA THR A 126 42.44 -76.47 0.09
C THR A 126 42.31 -76.60 -1.43
N PRO A 127 42.89 -77.65 -2.05
CA PRO A 127 42.74 -77.88 -3.48
C PRO A 127 41.29 -78.27 -3.75
N LYS A 128 40.47 -77.30 -4.17
CA LYS A 128 39.14 -77.55 -4.71
C LYS A 128 39.32 -78.32 -6.01
N ALA A 129 38.85 -79.57 -6.02
CA ALA A 129 38.81 -80.45 -7.16
C ALA A 129 38.18 -79.74 -8.36
N THR A 130 39.02 -79.36 -9.33
CA THR A 130 38.60 -78.85 -10.63
C THR A 130 38.24 -80.02 -11.53
N SER A 131 37.08 -80.61 -11.30
CA SER A 131 36.38 -81.43 -12.30
C SER A 131 34.89 -81.13 -12.27
N GLU A 132 34.57 -79.84 -12.18
CA GLU A 132 33.24 -79.36 -12.54
C GLU A 132 33.06 -79.51 -14.05
N ASP A 133 32.25 -80.51 -14.40
CA ASP A 133 31.73 -80.79 -15.74
C ASP A 133 31.33 -79.48 -16.44
N PRO A 134 31.84 -79.21 -17.66
CA PRO A 134 31.50 -78.00 -18.42
C PRO A 134 30.00 -77.79 -18.59
N ALA A 135 29.17 -78.83 -18.48
CA ALA A 135 27.71 -78.73 -18.49
C ALA A 135 27.16 -77.99 -17.25
N MET A 136 27.64 -78.29 -16.04
CA MET A 136 27.15 -77.64 -14.81
C MET A 136 27.51 -76.15 -14.76
N LYS A 137 28.67 -75.76 -15.29
CA LYS A 137 29.07 -74.35 -15.37
C LYS A 137 28.17 -73.52 -16.28
N LYS A 138 27.60 -74.13 -17.33
CA LYS A 138 26.63 -73.45 -18.20
C LYS A 138 25.31 -73.20 -17.46
N LEU A 139 24.79 -74.21 -16.76
CA LEU A 139 23.57 -74.08 -15.96
C LEU A 139 23.70 -73.02 -14.85
N ILE A 140 24.84 -72.95 -14.15
CA ILE A 140 25.06 -71.92 -13.12
C ILE A 140 25.09 -70.52 -13.74
N LYS A 141 25.67 -70.36 -14.94
CA LYS A 141 25.69 -69.06 -15.64
C LYS A 141 24.30 -68.65 -16.11
N GLU A 142 23.50 -69.59 -16.62
CA GLU A 142 22.11 -69.33 -17.01
C GLU A 142 21.23 -68.97 -15.80
N LEU A 143 21.40 -69.66 -14.67
CA LEU A 143 20.71 -69.32 -13.43
C LEU A 143 21.14 -67.95 -12.88
N ALA A 144 22.44 -67.63 -12.94
CA ALA A 144 22.93 -66.32 -12.53
C ALA A 144 22.38 -65.20 -13.43
N ALA A 145 22.28 -65.44 -14.74
CA ALA A 145 21.66 -64.51 -15.67
C ALA A 145 20.16 -64.33 -15.38
N SER A 146 19.41 -65.40 -15.11
CA SER A 146 17.99 -65.28 -14.78
C SER A 146 17.76 -64.54 -13.46
N ILE A 147 18.58 -64.79 -12.43
CA ILE A 147 18.51 -64.06 -11.16
C ILE A 147 18.86 -62.57 -11.36
N ALA A 148 19.84 -62.25 -12.20
CA ALA A 148 20.19 -60.86 -12.51
C ALA A 148 19.01 -60.13 -13.18
N THR A 149 18.38 -60.74 -14.19
CA THR A 149 17.21 -60.15 -14.85
C THR A 149 16.02 -59.95 -13.91
N MET A 150 15.76 -60.90 -13.01
CA MET A 150 14.72 -60.74 -11.98
C MET A 150 15.04 -59.59 -11.02
N LYS A 151 16.30 -59.47 -10.59
CA LYS A 151 16.74 -58.40 -9.69
C LYS A 151 16.59 -57.02 -10.32
N GLU A 152 16.96 -56.86 -11.58
CA GLU A 152 16.76 -55.60 -12.32
C GLU A 152 15.27 -55.21 -12.37
N GLY A 153 14.38 -56.18 -12.61
CA GLY A 153 12.93 -55.94 -12.55
C GLY A 153 12.46 -55.44 -11.17
N PHE A 154 12.97 -56.02 -10.08
CA PHE A 154 12.64 -55.55 -8.72
C PHE A 154 13.17 -54.15 -8.43
N ASP A 155 14.37 -53.84 -8.89
CA ASP A 155 14.99 -52.52 -8.69
C ASP A 155 14.22 -51.43 -9.44
N VAL A 156 13.76 -51.70 -10.67
CA VAL A 156 12.90 -50.79 -11.44
C VAL A 156 11.57 -50.55 -10.72
N VAL A 157 10.87 -51.62 -10.30
CA VAL A 157 9.59 -51.49 -9.58
C VAL A 157 9.75 -50.74 -8.25
N LYS A 158 10.88 -50.93 -7.56
CA LYS A 158 11.18 -50.21 -6.32
C LYS A 158 11.43 -48.73 -6.60
N ALA A 159 12.21 -48.39 -7.63
CA ALA A 159 12.45 -47.00 -8.04
C ALA A 159 11.15 -46.27 -8.42
N GLU A 160 10.26 -46.94 -9.18
CA GLU A 160 8.94 -46.38 -9.54
C GLU A 160 8.05 -46.12 -8.30
N LYS A 161 8.08 -47.03 -7.31
CA LYS A 161 7.35 -46.85 -6.05
C LYS A 161 7.87 -45.65 -5.26
N GLU A 162 9.18 -45.48 -5.16
CA GLU A 162 9.80 -44.35 -4.46
C GLU A 162 9.52 -43.02 -5.18
N GLU A 163 9.57 -43.00 -6.51
CA GLU A 163 9.22 -41.80 -7.28
C GLU A 163 7.73 -41.44 -7.11
N LYS A 164 6.84 -42.42 -7.13
CA LYS A 164 5.41 -42.20 -6.88
C LYS A 164 5.14 -41.67 -5.47
N GLN A 165 5.90 -42.09 -4.47
CA GLN A 165 5.83 -41.55 -3.11
C GLN A 165 6.35 -40.12 -3.03
N LYS A 166 7.48 -39.80 -3.68
CA LYS A 166 8.01 -38.43 -3.77
C LYS A 166 7.01 -37.48 -4.45
N ARG A 167 6.41 -37.90 -5.57
CA ARG A 167 5.36 -37.14 -6.26
C ARG A 167 4.12 -36.91 -5.40
N LYS A 168 3.74 -37.86 -4.52
CA LYS A 168 2.63 -37.67 -3.57
C LYS A 168 2.97 -36.66 -2.48
N MET A 169 4.16 -36.74 -1.89
CA MET A 169 4.62 -35.80 -0.86
C MET A 169 4.77 -34.38 -1.40
N GLU A 170 5.29 -34.23 -2.63
CA GLU A 170 5.41 -32.92 -3.27
C GLU A 170 4.04 -32.29 -3.55
N LYS A 171 3.08 -33.06 -4.06
CA LYS A 171 1.70 -32.59 -4.27
C LYS A 171 1.05 -32.15 -2.95
N GLN A 172 1.28 -32.87 -1.85
CA GLN A 172 0.79 -32.47 -0.52
C GLN A 172 1.44 -31.17 -0.04
N SER A 173 2.76 -31.03 -0.19
CA SER A 173 3.48 -29.80 0.18
C SER A 173 3.04 -28.59 -0.66
N GLN A 174 2.77 -28.77 -1.95
CA GLN A 174 2.24 -27.70 -2.80
C GLN A 174 0.83 -27.29 -2.37
N LEU A 175 -0.04 -28.26 -2.05
CA LEU A 175 -1.38 -27.99 -1.55
C LEU A 175 -1.37 -27.26 -0.20
N GLU A 176 -0.43 -27.58 0.68
CA GLU A 176 -0.25 -26.88 1.96
C GLU A 176 0.21 -25.43 1.77
N ARG A 177 1.21 -25.19 0.90
CA ARG A 177 1.65 -23.82 0.59
C ARG A 177 0.53 -22.97 -0.02
N GLU A 178 -0.30 -23.55 -0.89
CA GLU A 178 -1.43 -22.84 -1.48
C GLU A 178 -2.50 -22.50 -0.43
N LYS A 179 -2.78 -23.41 0.51
CA LYS A 179 -3.71 -23.14 1.63
C LYS A 179 -3.18 -22.04 2.55
N GLU A 180 -1.89 -22.06 2.87
CA GLU A 180 -1.23 -21.02 3.67
C GLU A 180 -1.30 -19.66 2.96
N GLU A 181 -1.02 -19.60 1.65
CA GLU A 181 -1.14 -18.37 0.87
C GLU A 181 -2.58 -17.82 0.85
N ARG A 182 -3.58 -18.70 0.72
CA ARG A 182 -4.99 -18.33 0.81
C ARG A 182 -5.36 -17.77 2.19
N GLN A 183 -4.86 -18.38 3.27
CA GLN A 183 -5.09 -17.91 4.64
C GLN A 183 -4.41 -16.54 4.88
N ALA A 184 -3.16 -16.38 4.44
CA ALA A 184 -2.44 -15.10 4.53
C ALA A 184 -3.16 -13.99 3.74
N ALA A 185 -3.71 -14.32 2.57
CA ALA A 185 -4.49 -13.37 1.77
C ALA A 185 -5.81 -12.97 2.44
N GLU A 186 -6.49 -13.90 3.10
CA GLU A 186 -7.71 -13.59 3.87
C GLU A 186 -7.40 -12.73 5.10
N GLU A 187 -6.35 -13.06 5.85
CA GLU A 187 -5.90 -12.26 6.98
C GLU A 187 -5.53 -10.83 6.55
N ALA A 188 -4.82 -10.69 5.43
CA ALA A 188 -4.49 -9.39 4.85
C ALA A 188 -5.75 -8.57 4.52
N ARG A 189 -6.81 -9.21 3.98
CA ARG A 189 -8.11 -8.56 3.73
C ARG A 189 -8.77 -8.10 5.04
N GLN A 190 -8.77 -8.94 6.07
CA GLN A 190 -9.33 -8.58 7.38
C GLN A 190 -8.54 -7.43 8.03
N ALA A 191 -7.21 -7.42 7.92
CA ALA A 191 -6.36 -6.34 8.42
C ALA A 191 -6.65 -5.00 7.72
N VAL A 192 -6.91 -5.01 6.41
CA VAL A 192 -7.32 -3.82 5.65
C VAL A 192 -8.68 -3.31 6.14
N ILE A 193 -9.65 -4.19 6.38
CA ILE A 193 -10.96 -3.82 6.92
C ILE A 193 -10.82 -3.21 8.33
N ARG A 194 -10.02 -3.81 9.21
CA ARG A 194 -9.74 -3.28 10.56
C ARG A 194 -9.09 -1.89 10.50
N LYS A 195 -8.12 -1.68 9.60
CA LYS A 195 -7.49 -0.37 9.37
C LYS A 195 -8.50 0.66 8.85
N ALA A 196 -9.41 0.25 7.97
CA ALA A 196 -10.46 1.14 7.46
C ALA A 196 -11.44 1.57 8.56
N LYS A 197 -11.89 0.64 9.41
CA LYS A 197 -12.74 0.94 10.58
C LYS A 197 -12.05 1.90 11.55
N ARG A 198 -10.80 1.64 11.93
CA ARG A 198 -10.00 2.54 12.79
C ARG A 198 -9.89 3.96 12.21
N LYS A 199 -9.73 4.10 10.89
CA LYS A 199 -9.69 5.41 10.22
C LYS A 199 -11.06 6.11 10.21
N GLU A 200 -12.15 5.36 10.13
CA GLU A 200 -13.50 5.90 10.23
C GLU A 200 -13.81 6.39 11.65
N ASP A 201 -13.51 5.58 12.66
CA ASP A 201 -13.71 5.94 14.07
C ASP A 201 -12.86 7.16 14.46
N LYS A 202 -11.64 7.26 13.93
CA LYS A 202 -10.80 8.45 14.12
C LYS A 202 -11.47 9.72 13.56
N LYS A 203 -12.10 9.63 12.38
CA LYS A 203 -12.81 10.78 11.78
C LYS A 203 -14.04 11.18 12.60
N LYS A 204 -14.80 10.20 13.10
CA LYS A 204 -15.95 10.47 13.99
C LYS A 204 -15.52 11.20 15.26
N ARG A 205 -14.43 10.76 15.91
CA ARG A 205 -13.86 11.44 17.08
C ARG A 205 -13.40 12.87 16.77
N GLU A 206 -12.77 13.09 15.61
CA GLU A 206 -12.37 14.44 15.17
C GLU A 206 -13.58 15.34 14.88
N GLU A 207 -14.67 14.80 14.33
CA GLU A 207 -15.93 15.53 14.11
C GLU A 207 -16.61 15.88 15.44
N GLU A 208 -16.67 14.94 16.39
CA GLU A 208 -17.17 15.16 17.75
C GLU A 208 -16.38 16.26 18.48
N GLN A 209 -15.04 16.25 18.38
CA GLN A 209 -14.18 17.29 18.96
C GLN A 209 -14.44 18.67 18.33
N LYS A 210 -14.63 18.73 17.00
CA LYS A 210 -14.98 20.00 16.33
C LYS A 210 -16.35 20.51 16.75
N GLU A 211 -17.30 19.63 16.97
CA GLU A 211 -18.63 20.01 17.47
C GLU A 211 -18.55 20.50 18.92
N ALA A 212 -17.75 19.84 19.78
CA ALA A 212 -17.50 20.28 21.15
C ALA A 212 -16.89 21.69 21.20
N LEU A 213 -15.86 21.95 20.38
CA LEU A 213 -15.26 23.28 20.25
C LEU A 213 -16.25 24.34 19.77
N ARG A 214 -17.14 24.00 18.83
CA ARG A 214 -18.20 24.93 18.38
C ARG A 214 -19.17 25.25 19.51
N LYS A 215 -19.55 24.25 20.31
CA LYS A 215 -20.44 24.44 21.48
C LYS A 215 -19.77 25.30 22.55
N GLU A 216 -18.51 25.05 22.86
CA GLU A 216 -17.72 25.83 23.81
C GLU A 216 -17.63 27.30 23.38
N MET A 217 -17.26 27.56 22.12
CA MET A 217 -17.20 28.92 21.56
C MET A 217 -18.58 29.62 21.59
N LEU A 218 -19.67 28.89 21.33
CA LEU A 218 -21.04 29.41 21.44
C LEU A 218 -21.41 29.76 22.88
N MET A 219 -21.04 28.92 23.85
CA MET A 219 -21.26 29.18 25.28
C MET A 219 -20.44 30.39 25.76
N GLU A 220 -19.24 30.61 25.24
CA GLU A 220 -18.38 31.75 25.58
C GLU A 220 -18.88 33.08 24.94
N ILE A 221 -19.41 33.03 23.71
CA ILE A 221 -19.96 34.22 23.03
C ILE A 221 -21.32 34.64 23.60
N SER A 222 -22.15 33.68 24.03
CA SER A 222 -23.50 33.95 24.55
C SER A 222 -23.57 35.02 25.67
N PRO A 223 -22.74 35.00 26.73
CA PRO A 223 -22.77 36.03 27.76
C PRO A 223 -22.37 37.41 27.23
N HIS A 224 -21.36 37.49 26.36
CA HIS A 224 -20.96 38.76 25.75
C HIS A 224 -22.05 39.37 24.85
N MET A 225 -22.82 38.54 24.16
CA MET A 225 -23.97 39.03 23.39
C MET A 225 -25.10 39.55 24.29
N GLY A 226 -25.27 38.97 25.49
CA GLY A 226 -26.18 39.48 26.52
C GLY A 226 -25.78 40.87 27.02
N GLU A 227 -24.51 41.05 27.40
CA GLU A 227 -23.97 42.34 27.86
C GLU A 227 -24.08 43.45 26.81
N ILE A 228 -23.82 43.12 25.53
CA ILE A 228 -23.99 44.07 24.43
C ILE A 228 -25.47 44.46 24.26
N GLY A 229 -26.38 43.48 24.35
CA GLY A 229 -27.82 43.72 24.30
C GLY A 229 -28.31 44.63 25.42
N GLU A 230 -27.90 44.37 26.66
CA GLU A 230 -28.22 45.20 27.83
C GLU A 230 -27.66 46.61 27.71
N SER A 231 -26.40 46.76 27.25
CA SER A 231 -25.78 48.07 27.01
C SER A 231 -26.52 48.89 25.95
N LEU A 232 -26.99 48.24 24.87
CA LEU A 232 -27.76 48.90 23.83
C LEU A 232 -29.16 49.29 24.33
N GLN A 233 -29.81 48.43 25.09
CA GLN A 233 -31.11 48.70 25.70
C GLN A 233 -31.04 49.86 26.69
N GLU A 234 -30.03 49.89 27.56
CA GLU A 234 -29.83 50.98 28.52
C GLU A 234 -29.58 52.32 27.82
N ARG A 235 -28.82 52.33 26.71
CA ARG A 235 -28.64 53.54 25.88
C ARG A 235 -29.95 54.02 25.28
N TYR A 236 -30.78 53.11 24.79
CA TYR A 236 -32.07 53.45 24.20
C TYR A 236 -33.01 54.08 25.26
N GLU A 237 -33.12 53.45 26.43
CA GLU A 237 -33.89 54.01 27.55
C GLU A 237 -33.36 55.37 28.01
N ARG A 238 -32.03 55.54 28.04
CA ARG A 238 -31.39 56.82 28.39
C ARG A 238 -31.73 57.90 27.37
N GLU A 239 -31.76 57.57 26.08
CA GLU A 239 -32.14 58.50 25.01
C GLU A 239 -33.64 58.85 25.07
N GLU A 240 -34.50 57.88 25.34
CA GLU A 240 -35.92 58.11 25.51
C GLU A 240 -36.21 59.03 26.71
N ARG A 241 -35.56 58.80 27.86
CA ARG A 241 -35.62 59.72 29.01
C ARG A 241 -35.18 61.14 28.65
N ARG A 242 -34.15 61.28 27.81
CA ARG A 242 -33.71 62.61 27.29
C ARG A 242 -34.78 63.23 26.39
N ARG A 243 -35.42 62.46 25.51
CA ARG A 243 -36.50 62.94 24.64
C ARG A 243 -37.73 63.38 25.43
N VAL A 244 -38.12 62.62 26.46
CA VAL A 244 -39.24 62.99 27.34
C VAL A 244 -38.92 64.24 28.16
N LYS A 245 -37.71 64.32 28.75
CA LYS A 245 -37.27 65.51 29.50
C LYS A 245 -37.19 66.76 28.61
N GLY A 246 -36.61 66.63 27.42
CA GLY A 246 -36.52 67.73 26.44
C GLY A 246 -37.88 68.23 25.96
N LYS A 247 -38.90 67.37 25.83
CA LYS A 247 -40.28 67.79 25.49
C LYS A 247 -40.95 68.60 26.59
N LEU A 248 -40.69 68.30 27.87
CA LEU A 248 -41.18 69.08 29.00
C LEU A 248 -40.51 70.46 29.07
N GLU A 249 -39.19 70.52 28.87
CA GLU A 249 -38.44 71.78 28.85
C GLU A 249 -38.79 72.65 27.63
N ALA A 250 -39.05 72.05 26.47
CA ALA A 250 -39.54 72.76 25.28
C ALA A 250 -40.91 73.41 25.51
N ARG A 251 -41.85 72.74 26.18
CA ARG A 251 -43.16 73.33 26.51
C ARG A 251 -43.07 74.47 27.53
N VAL A 252 -42.11 74.41 28.46
CA VAL A 252 -41.88 75.49 29.45
C VAL A 252 -41.23 76.72 28.79
N THR A 253 -40.36 76.51 27.81
CA THR A 253 -39.67 77.60 27.08
C THR A 253 -40.50 78.18 25.93
N GLU A 254 -41.40 77.40 25.33
CA GLU A 254 -42.35 77.85 24.29
C GLU A 254 -43.35 78.89 24.83
N HIS A 255 -43.68 78.86 26.14
CA HIS A 255 -44.50 79.90 26.76
C HIS A 255 -43.73 81.21 27.08
N LEU A 256 -42.39 81.21 27.02
CA LEU A 256 -41.58 82.36 27.45
C LEU A 256 -40.96 83.17 26.31
N LEU A 257 -40.90 82.68 25.07
CA LEU A 257 -40.13 83.35 24.01
C LEU A 257 -40.78 83.26 22.62
N ILE A 258 -41.94 83.90 22.45
CA ILE A 258 -42.47 84.29 21.13
C ILE A 258 -42.71 85.80 21.13
N SER A 259 -41.63 86.59 21.15
CA SER A 259 -41.71 88.03 20.87
C SER A 259 -40.40 88.64 20.35
N GLU A 260 -39.56 87.89 19.63
CA GLU A 260 -38.38 88.52 19.02
C GLU A 260 -38.19 88.14 17.55
N LYS A 261 -38.86 88.93 16.70
CA LYS A 261 -38.58 89.06 15.28
C LYS A 261 -37.18 89.62 15.11
N ARG A 262 -36.25 88.83 14.58
CA ARG A 262 -35.06 89.38 13.91
C ARG A 262 -34.95 88.85 12.49
N LYS A 263 -35.04 89.79 11.56
CA LYS A 263 -34.60 89.67 10.17
C LYS A 263 -33.07 89.53 10.15
N ARG A 264 -32.57 88.43 9.61
CA ARG A 264 -31.20 88.19 9.11
C ARG A 264 -31.35 86.94 8.24
N GLY A 265 -31.07 86.92 6.95
CA GLY A 265 -30.25 87.75 6.10
C GLY A 265 -29.62 86.76 5.12
N GLU A 266 -29.93 86.93 3.84
CA GLU A 266 -29.23 86.50 2.62
C GLU A 266 -28.43 85.17 2.63
N ASP A 267 -28.88 84.25 1.77
CA ASP A 267 -28.23 83.00 1.40
C ASP A 267 -26.76 83.20 1.03
N ASN A 268 -25.86 82.78 1.93
CA ASN A 268 -24.48 82.53 1.56
C ASN A 268 -24.41 81.13 0.94
N ALA A 269 -24.11 81.09 -0.36
CA ALA A 269 -23.79 79.87 -1.08
C ALA A 269 -22.61 79.16 -0.40
N VAL A 270 -22.88 78.00 0.18
CA VAL A 270 -21.86 77.09 0.72
C VAL A 270 -21.06 76.57 -0.47
N GLY A 271 -19.82 77.04 -0.54
CA GLY A 271 -18.90 76.80 -1.63
C GLY A 271 -18.54 75.34 -1.87
N ASP A 272 -18.22 75.09 -3.14
CA ASP A 272 -17.30 74.09 -3.69
C ASP A 272 -16.66 73.14 -2.66
N SER A 273 -17.35 72.02 -2.43
CA SER A 273 -16.70 70.82 -1.92
C SER A 273 -16.03 70.11 -3.11
N PRO A 274 -14.70 69.94 -3.12
CA PRO A 274 -14.01 69.29 -4.23
C PRO A 274 -14.44 67.82 -4.35
N PRO A 275 -14.52 67.29 -5.57
CA PRO A 275 -14.87 65.89 -5.80
C PRO A 275 -13.80 64.99 -5.18
N MET A 276 -14.25 64.04 -4.37
CA MET A 276 -13.39 63.06 -3.71
C MET A 276 -12.67 62.20 -4.78
N GLU A 277 -11.37 62.41 -4.96
CA GLU A 277 -10.53 61.61 -5.85
C GLU A 277 -10.43 60.17 -5.34
N THR A 278 -10.92 59.23 -6.16
CA THR A 278 -10.73 57.79 -5.92
C THR A 278 -9.38 57.37 -6.50
N PRO A 279 -8.52 56.66 -5.74
CA PRO A 279 -7.18 56.31 -6.21
C PRO A 279 -7.21 55.27 -7.34
N ALA A 280 -6.58 55.63 -8.46
CA ALA A 280 -6.45 54.81 -9.65
C ALA A 280 -5.67 53.49 -9.40
N LYS A 281 -6.24 52.41 -9.93
CA LYS A 281 -5.74 51.02 -9.93
C LYS A 281 -4.35 50.94 -10.58
N ARG A 282 -3.27 50.95 -9.77
CA ARG A 282 -1.90 50.72 -10.26
C ARG A 282 -1.74 49.25 -10.68
N THR A 283 -1.60 49.00 -11.98
CA THR A 283 -1.09 47.73 -12.51
C THR A 283 0.43 47.69 -12.34
N ALA A 284 0.92 46.87 -11.41
CA ALA A 284 2.36 46.68 -11.20
C ALA A 284 2.92 45.71 -12.25
N LYS A 285 3.42 46.26 -13.37
CA LYS A 285 4.38 45.56 -14.23
C LYS A 285 5.75 45.55 -13.55
N ARG A 286 6.01 44.55 -12.70
CA ARG A 286 7.39 44.22 -12.28
C ARG A 286 7.97 43.22 -13.26
N LYS A 287 8.75 43.72 -14.23
CA LYS A 287 9.78 42.95 -14.92
C LYS A 287 10.92 42.72 -13.92
N LEU A 288 10.91 41.58 -13.24
CA LEU A 288 12.12 41.08 -12.57
C LEU A 288 12.93 40.31 -13.61
N GLN A 289 13.92 41.00 -14.18
CA GLN A 289 15.08 40.37 -14.81
C GLN A 289 15.89 39.71 -13.69
N LEU A 290 15.61 38.43 -13.41
CA LEU A 290 16.55 37.57 -12.68
C LEU A 290 17.30 36.75 -13.72
N GLY A 291 18.42 37.33 -14.15
CA GLY A 291 19.43 36.65 -14.95
C GLY A 291 20.12 35.57 -14.11
N CYS A 292 19.54 34.38 -14.08
CA CYS A 292 20.27 33.17 -13.73
C CYS A 292 20.87 32.60 -15.02
N ARG A 293 22.15 32.95 -15.26
CA ARG A 293 23.00 32.29 -16.26
C ARG A 293 23.09 30.80 -15.91
N HIS A 294 22.25 29.98 -16.53
CA HIS A 294 22.48 28.54 -16.56
C HIS A 294 23.62 28.24 -17.52
N GLN A 295 24.63 27.53 -17.01
CA GLN A 295 25.70 26.97 -17.84
C GLN A 295 25.10 26.05 -18.92
N PRO A 296 25.64 26.06 -20.15
CA PRO A 296 25.21 25.14 -21.20
C PRO A 296 25.63 23.72 -20.81
N MET A 297 24.70 22.95 -20.25
CA MET A 297 24.92 21.53 -20.06
C MET A 297 25.02 20.85 -21.42
N LYS A 298 26.05 20.00 -21.53
CA LYS A 298 26.39 19.22 -22.70
C LYS A 298 25.16 18.49 -23.23
N LYS A 299 24.94 18.59 -24.53
CA LYS A 299 23.90 17.90 -25.30
C LYS A 299 23.87 16.43 -24.92
N THR A 300 22.82 16.02 -24.21
CA THR A 300 22.46 14.61 -24.09
C THR A 300 21.99 14.11 -25.46
N PRO A 301 22.24 12.82 -25.80
CA PRO A 301 21.83 12.26 -27.08
C PRO A 301 20.33 12.43 -27.29
N GLN A 302 19.91 12.82 -28.49
CA GLN A 302 18.50 12.86 -28.89
C GLN A 302 17.90 11.46 -28.68
N HIS A 303 17.21 11.29 -27.56
CA HIS A 303 16.38 10.14 -27.31
C HIS A 303 15.23 10.24 -28.31
N LYS A 304 15.35 9.50 -29.41
CA LYS A 304 14.20 9.19 -30.26
C LYS A 304 13.15 8.61 -29.34
N THR A 305 12.07 9.34 -29.09
CA THR A 305 10.86 8.78 -28.51
C THR A 305 10.49 7.61 -29.40
N PRO A 306 10.46 6.36 -28.88
CA PRO A 306 9.97 5.25 -29.66
C PRO A 306 8.52 5.59 -29.98
N THR A 307 8.24 5.84 -31.25
CA THR A 307 6.89 5.79 -31.78
C THR A 307 6.25 4.52 -31.20
N PRO A 308 5.06 4.57 -30.60
CA PRO A 308 4.39 3.39 -30.09
C PRO A 308 3.95 2.54 -31.28
N GLY A 309 4.92 1.85 -31.89
CA GLY A 309 4.70 0.80 -32.86
C GLY A 309 3.83 -0.23 -32.18
N ARG A 310 2.63 -0.40 -32.74
CA ARG A 310 1.57 -1.34 -32.39
C ARG A 310 2.12 -2.55 -31.62
N ARG A 311 2.25 -2.43 -30.29
CA ARG A 311 2.65 -3.55 -29.46
C ARG A 311 1.48 -4.50 -29.47
N LYS A 312 1.66 -5.68 -30.07
CA LYS A 312 0.74 -6.80 -29.96
C LYS A 312 0.43 -6.95 -28.46
N ILE A 313 -0.84 -6.80 -28.09
CA ILE A 313 -1.31 -6.79 -26.71
C ILE A 313 -0.89 -8.12 -26.08
N PRO A 314 0.02 -8.16 -25.09
CA PRO A 314 0.48 -9.42 -24.49
C PRO A 314 -0.57 -10.09 -23.57
N ALA A 315 -1.83 -9.64 -23.60
CA ALA A 315 -2.85 -10.08 -22.68
C ALA A 315 -3.73 -11.13 -23.34
N ALA A 316 -3.90 -12.27 -22.66
CA ALA A 316 -4.85 -13.31 -23.03
C ALA A 316 -6.25 -12.71 -23.27
N PRO A 317 -6.94 -13.08 -24.36
CA PRO A 317 -8.29 -12.62 -24.64
C PRO A 317 -9.22 -13.01 -23.48
N GLY A 318 -9.96 -12.04 -22.95
CA GLY A 318 -10.88 -12.24 -21.82
C GLY A 318 -11.18 -10.96 -21.02
N LEU A 319 -12.23 -11.03 -20.20
CA LEU A 319 -12.72 -9.90 -19.37
C LEU A 319 -11.63 -9.29 -18.47
N VAL A 320 -10.73 -10.13 -17.94
CA VAL A 320 -9.61 -9.71 -17.10
C VAL A 320 -8.57 -8.92 -17.90
N GLY A 321 -8.33 -9.30 -19.17
CA GLY A 321 -7.45 -8.56 -20.08
C GLY A 321 -8.00 -7.17 -20.39
N LYS A 322 -9.30 -7.07 -20.73
CA LYS A 322 -10.01 -5.80 -20.97
C LYS A 322 -9.93 -4.87 -19.77
N LEU A 323 -10.15 -5.38 -18.55
CA LEU A 323 -10.04 -4.59 -17.33
C LEU A 323 -8.62 -4.04 -17.09
N LYS A 324 -7.59 -4.88 -17.30
CA LYS A 324 -6.18 -4.44 -17.17
C LYS A 324 -5.84 -3.37 -18.21
N PHE A 325 -6.30 -3.54 -19.45
CA PHE A 325 -6.08 -2.58 -20.53
C PHE A 325 -6.74 -1.22 -20.23
N VAL A 326 -8.00 -1.22 -19.78
CA VAL A 326 -8.70 0.01 -19.35
C VAL A 326 -7.93 0.70 -18.22
N THR A 327 -7.53 -0.06 -17.19
CA THR A 327 -6.85 0.47 -16.01
C THR A 327 -5.50 1.11 -16.38
N GLU A 328 -4.73 0.46 -17.26
CA GLU A 328 -3.44 1.00 -17.74
C GLU A 328 -3.63 2.26 -18.59
N ASN A 329 -4.64 2.31 -19.46
CA ASN A 329 -4.94 3.51 -20.24
C ASN A 329 -5.35 4.69 -19.37
N LEU A 330 -6.22 4.48 -18.37
CA LEU A 330 -6.59 5.51 -17.41
C LEU A 330 -5.37 6.06 -16.67
N ARG A 331 -4.43 5.18 -16.28
CA ARG A 331 -3.19 5.56 -15.61
C ARG A 331 -2.28 6.39 -16.52
N MET A 332 -2.05 5.94 -17.75
CA MET A 332 -1.19 6.65 -18.70
C MET A 332 -1.76 8.01 -19.06
N LEU A 333 -3.05 8.09 -19.38
CA LEU A 333 -3.71 9.34 -19.77
C LEU A 333 -3.91 10.31 -18.59
N GLY A 334 -4.04 9.79 -17.36
CA GLY A 334 -4.14 10.60 -16.14
C GLY A 334 -2.91 11.47 -15.88
N ASN A 335 -1.72 10.97 -16.26
CA ASN A 335 -0.44 11.65 -16.07
C ASN A 335 -0.12 12.70 -17.16
N LEU A 336 -0.93 12.77 -18.22
CA LEU A 336 -0.72 13.73 -19.31
C LEU A 336 -1.32 15.11 -19.00
N ASN A 337 -0.74 16.13 -19.60
CA ASN A 337 -1.26 17.49 -19.54
C ASN A 337 -2.48 17.68 -20.44
N VAL A 338 -3.22 18.77 -20.25
CA VAL A 338 -4.44 19.05 -21.03
C VAL A 338 -4.13 19.24 -22.51
N GLU A 339 -2.99 19.84 -22.84
CA GLU A 339 -2.51 20.05 -24.20
C GLU A 339 -2.14 18.73 -24.90
N GLU A 340 -1.57 17.79 -24.16
CA GLU A 340 -1.27 16.44 -24.66
C GLU A 340 -2.55 15.65 -24.91
N LEU A 341 -3.53 15.75 -24.00
CA LEU A 341 -4.84 15.13 -24.20
C LEU A 341 -5.57 15.72 -25.40
N LYS A 342 -5.49 17.04 -25.63
CA LYS A 342 -6.06 17.67 -26.83
C LYS A 342 -5.43 17.14 -28.12
N ARG A 343 -4.11 16.94 -28.15
CA ARG A 343 -3.42 16.33 -29.29
C ARG A 343 -3.89 14.90 -29.53
N ILE A 344 -3.96 14.08 -28.48
CA ILE A 344 -4.49 12.70 -28.59
C ILE A 344 -5.95 12.70 -29.05
N CYS A 345 -6.78 13.63 -28.57
CA CYS A 345 -8.15 13.79 -29.03
C CYS A 345 -8.21 14.12 -30.54
N GLN A 346 -7.31 14.93 -31.06
CA GLN A 346 -7.24 15.23 -32.49
C GLN A 346 -6.74 14.02 -33.30
N ASP A 347 -5.68 13.35 -32.83
CA ASP A 347 -5.10 12.18 -33.50
C ASP A 347 -6.06 11.00 -33.55
N GLU A 348 -6.84 10.80 -32.48
CA GLU A 348 -7.83 9.74 -32.37
C GLU A 348 -9.23 10.19 -32.76
N ASP A 349 -9.45 11.38 -33.34
CA ASP A 349 -10.76 11.89 -33.76
C ASP A 349 -11.85 11.78 -32.68
N VAL A 350 -11.60 12.44 -31.53
CA VAL A 350 -12.47 12.52 -30.35
C VAL A 350 -12.70 13.99 -30.00
N ILE A 351 -13.97 14.35 -29.78
CA ILE A 351 -14.36 15.72 -29.39
C ILE A 351 -13.92 16.01 -27.95
N TYR A 352 -13.24 17.15 -27.73
CA TYR A 352 -12.75 17.56 -26.42
C TYR A 352 -13.70 18.56 -25.71
N ASP A 353 -14.43 18.10 -24.70
CA ASP A 353 -15.43 18.88 -23.93
C ASP A 353 -14.86 19.80 -22.82
N GLY A 354 -13.56 20.10 -22.82
CA GLY A 354 -12.96 20.98 -21.81
C GLY A 354 -12.64 20.32 -20.46
N LYS A 355 -13.24 19.17 -20.15
CA LYS A 355 -13.00 18.44 -18.89
C LYS A 355 -11.95 17.34 -19.09
N LYS A 356 -10.81 17.45 -18.39
CA LYS A 356 -9.71 16.47 -18.44
C LYS A 356 -10.20 15.03 -18.29
N MET A 357 -11.02 14.77 -17.27
CA MET A 357 -11.52 13.41 -17.00
C MET A 357 -12.45 12.88 -18.10
N GLN A 358 -13.29 13.73 -18.69
CA GLN A 358 -14.20 13.32 -19.76
C GLN A 358 -13.41 12.88 -20.99
N ALA A 359 -12.40 13.66 -21.38
CA ALA A 359 -11.51 13.31 -22.49
C ALA A 359 -10.78 11.98 -22.25
N ILE A 360 -10.26 11.76 -21.03
CA ILE A 360 -9.61 10.50 -20.66
C ILE A 360 -10.56 9.31 -20.82
N LEU A 361 -11.80 9.43 -20.37
CA LEU A 361 -12.80 8.36 -20.47
C LEU A 361 -13.15 8.05 -21.93
N VAL A 362 -13.40 9.07 -22.75
CA VAL A 362 -13.76 8.88 -24.17
C VAL A 362 -12.60 8.29 -24.97
N ILE A 363 -11.36 8.76 -24.75
CA ILE A 363 -10.15 8.16 -25.36
C ILE A 363 -10.01 6.68 -24.93
N THR A 364 -10.16 6.40 -23.63
CA THR A 364 -10.05 5.03 -23.12
C THR A 364 -11.11 4.12 -23.72
N GLU A 365 -12.36 4.59 -23.81
CA GLU A 365 -13.46 3.86 -24.45
C GLU A 365 -13.15 3.55 -25.92
N LYS A 366 -12.73 4.56 -26.70
CA LYS A 366 -12.36 4.38 -28.12
C LYS A 366 -11.21 3.38 -28.29
N ARG A 367 -10.14 3.49 -27.50
CA ARG A 367 -9.02 2.53 -27.52
C ARG A 367 -9.45 1.11 -27.15
N THR A 368 -10.34 0.96 -26.17
CA THR A 368 -10.86 -0.35 -25.76
C THR A 368 -11.76 -0.96 -26.82
N TRP A 369 -12.54 -0.14 -27.52
CA TRP A 369 -13.38 -0.54 -28.62
C TRP A 369 -12.52 -1.04 -29.78
N VAL A 370 -11.50 -0.28 -30.19
CA VAL A 370 -10.56 -0.70 -31.25
C VAL A 370 -9.82 -1.99 -30.88
N ALA A 371 -9.44 -2.18 -29.61
CA ALA A 371 -8.69 -3.36 -29.18
C ALA A 371 -9.50 -4.64 -29.03
N TYR A 372 -10.80 -4.55 -28.67
CA TYR A 372 -11.60 -5.72 -28.27
C TYR A 372 -12.93 -5.88 -29.02
N HIS A 373 -13.41 -4.87 -29.76
CA HIS A 373 -14.71 -4.95 -30.44
C HIS A 373 -14.62 -5.63 -31.82
N GLU A 374 -13.42 -5.84 -32.36
CA GLU A 374 -13.25 -6.67 -33.57
C GLU A 374 -13.49 -8.16 -33.25
N GLU A 375 -13.22 -8.61 -32.03
CA GLU A 375 -13.41 -10.01 -31.60
C GLU A 375 -14.89 -10.37 -31.39
N GLU A 376 -15.73 -9.42 -30.95
CA GLU A 376 -17.17 -9.67 -30.73
C GLU A 376 -17.94 -9.94 -32.04
N LYS A 377 -17.48 -9.41 -33.19
CA LYS A 377 -18.09 -9.73 -34.49
C LYS A 377 -17.72 -11.14 -35.00
N GLN A 378 -16.58 -11.69 -34.58
CA GLN A 378 -16.16 -13.04 -34.97
C GLN A 378 -16.82 -14.13 -34.13
N ASN A 379 -17.04 -13.89 -32.83
CA ASN A 379 -17.66 -14.89 -31.96
C ASN A 379 -19.16 -15.09 -32.27
N VAL A 380 -19.89 -14.04 -32.66
CA VAL A 380 -21.32 -14.17 -33.04
C VAL A 380 -21.51 -14.96 -34.34
N ALA A 381 -20.54 -14.92 -35.27
CA ALA A 381 -20.62 -15.70 -36.51
C ALA A 381 -20.32 -17.20 -36.33
N THR A 382 -19.77 -17.61 -35.18
CA THR A 382 -19.35 -19.01 -34.95
C THR A 382 -20.38 -19.80 -34.14
N GLU A 383 -21.31 -19.14 -33.44
CA GLU A 383 -22.37 -19.80 -32.66
C GLU A 383 -23.69 -20.00 -33.42
N GLU A 384 -23.89 -19.42 -34.61
CA GLU A 384 -25.12 -19.61 -35.41
C GLU A 384 -25.08 -20.77 -36.44
N VAL A 385 -24.03 -21.61 -36.47
CA VAL A 385 -23.93 -22.76 -37.41
C VAL A 385 -23.99 -24.11 -36.69
N GLY A 386 -24.54 -24.15 -35.46
CA GLY A 386 -24.47 -25.33 -34.60
C GLY A 386 -25.80 -25.82 -34.02
N ASP A 387 -26.95 -25.53 -34.64
CA ASP A 387 -28.21 -26.09 -34.13
C ASP A 387 -29.25 -26.30 -35.24
N THR A 388 -28.99 -27.25 -36.14
CA THR A 388 -30.07 -27.98 -36.82
C THR A 388 -29.62 -29.41 -37.13
N LYS A 389 -30.46 -30.37 -36.69
CA LYS A 389 -30.49 -31.82 -36.94
C LYS A 389 -29.75 -32.76 -35.98
N GLY A 390 -30.58 -33.43 -35.20
CA GLY A 390 -30.30 -34.60 -34.37
C GLY A 390 -31.46 -34.91 -33.43
N ASP A 391 -32.70 -34.70 -33.90
CA ASP A 391 -33.90 -35.37 -33.40
C ASP A 391 -33.94 -36.76 -34.07
N ASP A 392 -34.61 -37.73 -33.43
CA ASP A 392 -34.62 -39.18 -33.70
C ASP A 392 -33.46 -39.94 -33.00
N GLY A 393 -33.64 -40.80 -32.01
CA GLY A 393 -34.82 -41.46 -31.46
C GLY A 393 -34.39 -42.57 -30.49
N ASP A 394 -35.39 -43.20 -29.89
CA ASP A 394 -35.38 -44.47 -29.14
C ASP A 394 -34.71 -44.42 -27.74
N ALA A 395 -35.47 -44.36 -26.64
CA ALA A 395 -36.43 -45.37 -26.14
C ALA A 395 -35.77 -46.76 -26.03
N ASP A 396 -35.38 -47.16 -24.82
CA ASP A 396 -36.07 -48.21 -24.08
C ASP A 396 -35.27 -48.65 -22.85
N ASP A 397 -36.04 -48.81 -21.79
CA ASP A 397 -35.88 -49.64 -20.59
C ASP A 397 -34.65 -50.56 -20.48
N ASP A 398 -34.00 -50.58 -19.31
CA ASP A 398 -33.99 -51.81 -18.53
C ASP A 398 -33.69 -51.58 -17.04
N ALA A 399 -34.51 -52.20 -16.21
CA ALA A 399 -34.44 -52.19 -14.76
C ALA A 399 -33.45 -53.26 -14.28
N GLY A 400 -32.40 -52.85 -13.56
CA GLY A 400 -31.41 -53.76 -12.99
C GLY A 400 -31.32 -53.65 -11.47
N SER A 401 -32.27 -54.25 -10.78
CA SER A 401 -32.19 -54.59 -9.36
C SER A 401 -31.20 -55.75 -9.13
N GLY A 402 -30.24 -55.57 -8.22
CA GLY A 402 -29.41 -56.64 -7.64
C GLY A 402 -28.79 -56.11 -6.34
N SER A 403 -29.44 -56.38 -5.20
CA SER A 403 -29.08 -57.43 -4.21
C SER A 403 -27.88 -57.07 -3.36
#